data_AF-A0ABD0KG36-F1
#
_entry.id   AF-A0ABD0KG36-F1
#
_cell.length_a   1.000
_cell.length_b   1.000
_cell.length_c   1.000
_cell.angle_alpha   90.00
_cell.angle_beta   90.00
_cell.angle_gamma   90.00
#
_symmetry.space_group_name_H-M   'P 1'
#
loop_
_entity.id
_entity.type
_entity.pdbx_description
1 polymer ?
#
loop_
_entity_poly.entity_id
_entity_poly.type
_entity_poly.pdbx_seq_one_letter_code
_entity_poly.pdbx_strand_id
1 'polypeptide(L)'
;MSRDPDKAISLYKDAIQLMQDSPHFQSEQRAVVRRNLDRAYSLRDEVEPMRLNEAGCKALESGDPEKAIRLYENAMSLMQNSPHIQPETLSVVRRNLDQAYRLHNVSQGHRLNADGNRAIASGEYKRAIYLFEKAMRLMQDNPDHFLPEHHATVRRNLNESYRRGNYSYVFDYDYMPRTNREPATPQESNLFWAIIGAIAAFFTSLFVSEENVRSAENVKSEENGRSEQRQSENVQSAVRGDHILESLELEKSTV
;
A
#
# COMPACT_ATOMS: atom_id res chain seq x y z
N MET A 1 34.74 -6.12 -5.09
CA MET A 1 34.26 -7.29 -4.32
C MET A 1 32.84 -7.60 -4.77
N SER A 2 32.57 -8.83 -5.20
CA SER A 2 31.21 -9.26 -5.58
C SER A 2 30.27 -9.12 -4.37
N ARG A 3 29.16 -8.40 -4.53
CA ARG A 3 28.08 -8.31 -3.53
C ARG A 3 27.12 -9.48 -3.73
N ASP A 4 27.61 -10.69 -3.52
CA ASP A 4 26.80 -11.90 -3.62
C ASP A 4 26.18 -12.19 -2.25
N PRO A 5 24.86 -11.94 -2.07
CA PRO A 5 24.21 -12.13 -0.78
C PRO A 5 24.12 -13.61 -0.39
N ASP A 6 24.05 -14.54 -1.35
CA ASP A 6 24.00 -15.98 -1.06
C ASP A 6 25.32 -16.46 -0.46
N LYS A 7 26.44 -15.98 -1.01
CA LYS A 7 27.75 -16.24 -0.42
C LYS A 7 27.87 -15.66 0.99
N ALA A 8 27.37 -14.46 1.22
CA ALA A 8 27.38 -13.84 2.55
C ALA A 8 26.52 -14.64 3.55
N ILE A 9 25.32 -15.06 3.15
CA ILE A 9 24.44 -15.91 3.95
C ILE A 9 25.15 -17.21 4.35
N SER A 10 25.81 -17.89 3.40
CA SER A 10 26.56 -19.11 3.68
C SER A 10 27.65 -18.87 4.73
N LEU A 11 28.47 -17.83 4.54
CA LEU A 11 29.55 -17.50 5.47
C LEU A 11 29.04 -17.17 6.89
N TYR A 12 27.93 -16.45 7.00
CA TYR A 12 27.36 -16.14 8.31
C TYR A 12 26.71 -17.35 8.99
N LYS A 13 26.11 -18.28 8.23
CA LYS A 13 25.64 -19.56 8.78
C LYS A 13 26.78 -20.38 9.35
N ASP A 14 27.87 -20.51 8.60
CA ASP A 14 29.07 -21.24 9.05
C ASP A 14 29.67 -20.59 10.30
N ALA A 15 29.75 -19.25 10.33
CA ALA A 15 30.21 -18.52 11.50
C ALA A 15 29.32 -18.75 12.73
N ILE A 16 27.99 -18.76 12.58
CA ILE A 16 27.05 -19.06 13.66
C ILE A 16 27.26 -20.47 14.21
N GLN A 17 27.44 -21.46 13.34
CA GLN A 17 27.71 -22.84 13.74
C GLN A 17 29.00 -22.94 14.56
N LEU A 18 30.10 -22.37 14.06
CA LEU A 18 31.39 -22.33 14.78
C LEU A 18 31.29 -21.62 16.14
N MET A 19 30.46 -20.58 16.24
CA MET A 19 30.23 -19.86 17.51
C MET A 19 29.33 -20.62 18.48
N GLN A 20 28.46 -21.50 18.02
CA GLN A 20 27.66 -22.38 18.86
C GLN A 20 28.53 -23.45 19.52
N ASP A 21 29.50 -23.98 18.76
CA ASP A 21 30.40 -25.05 19.20
C ASP A 21 31.53 -24.55 20.14
N SER A 22 31.70 -23.23 20.27
CA SER A 22 32.75 -22.62 21.10
C SER A 22 32.18 -21.77 22.24
N PRO A 23 32.55 -22.07 23.51
CA PRO A 23 32.08 -21.32 24.68
C PRO A 23 32.75 -19.95 24.82
N HIS A 24 33.81 -19.67 24.05
CA HIS A 24 34.59 -18.44 24.18
C HIS A 24 33.95 -17.21 23.52
N PHE A 25 32.93 -17.40 22.67
CA PHE A 25 32.26 -16.29 22.01
C PHE A 25 31.27 -15.60 22.93
N GLN A 26 31.43 -14.28 23.04
CA GLN A 26 30.52 -13.45 23.82
C GLN A 26 29.15 -13.36 23.14
N SER A 27 28.11 -13.15 23.93
CA SER A 27 26.73 -12.97 23.43
C SER A 27 26.61 -11.85 22.40
N GLU A 28 27.38 -10.78 22.57
CA GLU A 28 27.41 -9.64 21.64
C GLU A 28 27.94 -10.02 20.26
N GLN A 29 29.01 -10.81 20.18
CA GLN A 29 29.59 -11.28 18.91
C GLN A 29 28.58 -12.13 18.13
N ARG A 30 27.87 -13.03 18.83
CA ARG A 30 26.79 -13.84 18.25
C ARG A 30 25.65 -12.97 17.73
N ALA A 31 25.27 -11.92 18.46
CA ALA A 31 24.22 -10.99 18.04
C ALA A 31 24.61 -10.16 16.81
N VAL A 32 25.89 -9.77 16.67
CA VAL A 32 26.39 -9.06 15.47
C VAL A 32 26.28 -9.96 14.24
N VAL A 33 26.71 -11.21 14.32
CA VAL A 33 26.66 -12.13 13.17
C VAL A 33 25.23 -12.46 12.77
N ARG A 34 24.32 -12.65 13.73
CA ARG A 34 22.89 -12.81 13.43
C ARG A 34 22.31 -11.59 12.70
N ARG A 35 22.57 -10.38 13.20
CA ARG A 35 22.17 -9.14 12.51
C ARG A 35 22.72 -9.05 11.09
N ASN A 36 23.96 -9.47 10.88
CA ASN A 36 24.57 -9.48 9.54
C ASN A 36 23.98 -10.56 8.63
N LEU A 37 23.61 -11.73 9.17
CA LEU A 37 22.87 -12.76 8.45
C LEU A 37 21.49 -12.25 8.03
N ASP A 38 20.75 -11.62 8.94
CA ASP A 38 19.44 -11.03 8.65
C ASP A 38 19.56 -9.98 7.55
N ARG A 39 20.57 -9.10 7.63
CA ARG A 39 20.86 -8.11 6.59
C ARG A 39 21.19 -8.76 5.23
N ALA A 40 21.90 -9.89 5.24
CA ALA A 40 22.23 -10.60 4.00
C ALA A 40 20.98 -11.22 3.36
N TYR A 41 20.04 -11.75 4.16
CA TYR A 41 18.73 -12.17 3.67
C TYR A 41 17.90 -11.01 3.12
N SER A 42 17.84 -9.87 3.82
CA SER A 42 17.17 -8.67 3.30
C SER A 42 17.73 -8.27 1.94
N LEU A 43 19.06 -8.25 1.78
CA LEU A 43 19.68 -7.92 0.50
C LEU A 43 19.34 -8.92 -0.59
N ARG A 44 19.39 -10.23 -0.32
CA ARG A 44 19.02 -11.26 -1.30
C ARG A 44 17.59 -11.06 -1.80
N ASP A 45 16.67 -10.84 -0.87
CA ASP A 45 15.25 -10.72 -1.17
C ASP A 45 14.90 -9.39 -1.86
N GLU A 46 15.70 -8.33 -1.65
CA GLU A 46 15.53 -7.02 -2.30
C GLU A 46 16.10 -6.94 -3.73
N VAL A 47 17.19 -7.65 -4.04
CA VAL A 47 17.96 -7.45 -5.29
C VAL A 47 17.10 -7.72 -6.53
N GLU A 48 16.46 -8.87 -6.61
CA GLU A 48 15.72 -9.25 -7.82
C GLU A 48 14.45 -8.40 -8.01
N PRO A 49 13.62 -8.15 -6.99
CA PRO A 49 12.49 -7.23 -7.12
C PRO A 49 12.90 -5.80 -7.50
N MET A 50 14.01 -5.29 -6.96
CA MET A 50 14.55 -3.97 -7.33
C MET A 50 14.99 -3.94 -8.79
N ARG A 51 15.66 -5.00 -9.27
CA ARG A 51 16.08 -5.12 -10.66
C ARG A 51 14.88 -5.17 -11.60
N LEU A 52 13.82 -5.91 -11.24
CA LEU A 52 12.57 -5.97 -11.99
C LEU A 52 11.86 -4.61 -12.00
N ASN A 53 11.83 -3.90 -10.87
CA ASN A 53 11.29 -2.54 -10.79
C ASN A 53 12.06 -1.56 -11.69
N GLU A 54 13.40 -1.59 -11.67
CA GLU A 54 14.23 -0.76 -12.55
C GLU A 54 13.99 -1.08 -14.03
N ALA A 55 13.91 -2.38 -14.38
CA ALA A 55 13.58 -2.80 -15.73
C ALA A 55 12.17 -2.34 -16.16
N GLY A 56 11.21 -2.34 -15.23
CA GLY A 56 9.87 -1.80 -15.44
C GLY A 56 9.90 -0.30 -15.74
N CYS A 57 10.71 0.48 -15.02
CA CYS A 57 10.87 1.91 -15.28
C CYS A 57 11.43 2.15 -16.69
N LYS A 58 12.47 1.39 -17.09
CA LYS A 58 13.03 1.46 -18.45
C LYS A 58 12.00 1.08 -19.52
N ALA A 59 11.14 0.10 -19.24
CA ALA A 59 10.04 -0.26 -20.15
C ALA A 59 9.03 0.89 -20.30
N LEU A 60 8.66 1.58 -19.22
CA LEU A 60 7.82 2.78 -19.30
C LEU A 60 8.47 3.92 -20.08
N GLU A 61 9.74 4.20 -19.81
CA GLU A 61 10.50 5.22 -20.55
C GLU A 61 10.56 4.92 -22.05
N SER A 62 10.59 3.63 -22.42
CA SER A 62 10.53 3.19 -23.82
C SER A 62 9.12 3.19 -24.44
N GLY A 63 8.09 3.57 -23.69
CA GLY A 63 6.70 3.59 -24.15
C GLY A 63 6.03 2.21 -24.22
N ASP A 64 6.53 1.21 -23.48
CA ASP A 64 5.96 -0.13 -23.38
C ASP A 64 5.35 -0.37 -21.98
N PRO A 65 4.16 0.18 -21.70
CA PRO A 65 3.51 0.04 -20.41
C PRO A 65 3.05 -1.38 -20.12
N GLU A 66 2.79 -2.20 -21.14
CA GLU A 66 2.37 -3.57 -20.95
C GLU A 66 3.51 -4.45 -20.41
N LYS A 67 4.72 -4.29 -20.96
CA LYS A 67 5.92 -4.93 -20.40
C LYS A 67 6.24 -4.42 -19.02
N ALA A 68 6.08 -3.12 -18.77
CA ALA A 68 6.29 -2.55 -17.44
C ALA A 68 5.36 -3.16 -16.38
N ILE A 69 4.06 -3.30 -16.67
CA ILE A 69 3.09 -3.95 -15.78
C ILE A 69 3.59 -5.34 -15.37
N ARG A 70 3.93 -6.20 -16.35
CA ARG A 70 4.42 -7.56 -16.06
C ARG A 70 5.66 -7.57 -15.17
N LEU A 71 6.60 -6.64 -15.41
CA LEU A 71 7.82 -6.54 -14.60
C LEU A 71 7.52 -6.12 -13.16
N TYR A 72 6.63 -5.14 -12.97
CA TYR A 72 6.22 -4.68 -11.65
C TYR A 72 5.38 -5.73 -10.90
N GLU A 73 4.50 -6.47 -11.58
CA GLU A 73 3.74 -7.58 -10.97
C GLU A 73 4.68 -8.70 -10.49
N ASN A 74 5.69 -9.03 -11.29
CA ASN A 74 6.72 -9.98 -10.89
C ASN A 74 7.51 -9.45 -9.68
N ALA A 75 7.89 -8.17 -9.67
CA ALA A 75 8.57 -7.55 -8.52
C ALA A 75 7.69 -7.60 -7.25
N MET A 76 6.41 -7.24 -7.38
CA MET A 76 5.44 -7.24 -6.27
C MET A 76 5.23 -8.65 -5.70
N SER A 77 5.08 -9.67 -6.55
CA SER A 77 4.86 -11.04 -6.08
C SER A 77 6.06 -11.60 -5.32
N LEU A 78 7.28 -11.26 -5.73
CA LEU A 78 8.49 -11.61 -4.98
C LEU A 78 8.54 -10.87 -3.63
N MET A 79 8.18 -9.58 -3.60
CA MET A 79 8.21 -8.78 -2.37
C MET A 79 7.17 -9.21 -1.34
N GLN A 80 5.95 -9.54 -1.77
CA GLN A 80 4.85 -9.95 -0.88
C GLN A 80 5.14 -11.25 -0.13
N ASN A 81 6.03 -12.08 -0.68
CA ASN A 81 6.44 -13.35 -0.07
C ASN A 81 7.69 -13.23 0.81
N SER A 82 8.33 -12.06 0.87
CA SER A 82 9.53 -11.86 1.68
C SER A 82 9.21 -11.12 2.98
N PRO A 83 9.57 -11.70 4.15
CA PRO A 83 9.37 -11.05 5.44
C PRO A 83 10.35 -9.90 5.70
N HIS A 84 11.36 -9.72 4.83
CA HIS A 84 12.45 -8.77 5.02
C HIS A 84 12.29 -7.48 4.20
N ILE A 85 11.26 -7.39 3.35
CA ILE A 85 11.02 -6.22 2.52
C ILE A 85 10.44 -5.09 3.35
N GLN A 86 11.07 -3.92 3.24
CA GLN A 86 10.58 -2.71 3.88
C GLN A 86 9.26 -2.23 3.23
N PRO A 87 8.27 -1.75 4.02
CA PRO A 87 7.00 -1.23 3.48
C PRO A 87 7.18 -0.11 2.45
N GLU A 88 8.19 0.74 2.62
CA GLU A 88 8.51 1.85 1.72
C GLU A 88 8.89 1.31 0.34
N THR A 89 9.68 0.24 0.29
CA THR A 89 10.09 -0.43 -0.94
C THR A 89 8.88 -0.95 -1.71
N LEU A 90 7.94 -1.61 -1.02
CA LEU A 90 6.69 -2.08 -1.61
C LEU A 90 5.83 -0.92 -2.15
N SER A 91 5.78 0.19 -1.43
CA SER A 91 5.01 1.38 -1.83
C SER A 91 5.52 2.02 -3.13
N VAL A 92 6.84 1.99 -3.37
CA VAL A 92 7.44 2.51 -4.61
C VAL A 92 7.02 1.64 -5.80
N VAL A 93 7.15 0.31 -5.68
CA VAL A 93 6.78 -0.60 -6.77
C VAL A 93 5.28 -0.52 -7.06
N ARG A 94 4.43 -0.43 -6.04
CA ARG A 94 2.98 -0.24 -6.22
C ARG A 94 2.67 1.05 -6.98
N ARG A 95 3.28 2.19 -6.61
CA ARG A 95 3.06 3.46 -7.33
C ARG A 95 3.48 3.37 -8.80
N ASN A 96 4.61 2.72 -9.08
CA ASN A 96 5.09 2.51 -10.43
C ASN A 96 4.15 1.59 -11.24
N LEU A 97 3.65 0.51 -10.62
CA LEU A 97 2.66 -0.39 -11.21
C LEU A 97 1.37 0.36 -11.55
N ASP A 98 0.85 1.17 -10.62
CA ASP A 98 -0.34 1.98 -10.83
C ASP A 98 -0.12 2.94 -12.01
N GLN A 99 1.02 3.63 -12.07
CA GLN A 99 1.37 4.50 -13.20
C GLN A 99 1.40 3.72 -14.52
N ALA A 100 1.97 2.52 -14.55
CA ALA A 100 2.01 1.68 -15.74
C ALA A 100 0.60 1.28 -16.22
N TYR A 101 -0.29 0.93 -15.30
CA TYR A 101 -1.69 0.66 -15.59
C TYR A 101 -2.41 1.87 -16.20
N ARG A 102 -2.19 3.07 -15.65
CA ARG A 102 -2.77 4.30 -16.20
C ARG A 102 -2.34 4.54 -17.64
N LEU A 103 -1.04 4.43 -17.91
CA LEU A 103 -0.48 4.60 -19.25
C LEU A 103 -0.97 3.51 -20.23
N HIS A 104 -1.07 2.27 -19.78
CA HIS A 104 -1.62 1.18 -20.58
C HIS A 104 -3.07 1.45 -20.98
N ASN A 105 -3.91 1.89 -20.03
CA ASN A 105 -5.32 2.19 -20.28
C ASN A 105 -5.51 3.35 -21.26
N VAL A 106 -4.70 4.41 -21.16
CA VAL A 106 -4.69 5.51 -22.14
C VAL A 106 -4.33 5.01 -23.54
N SER A 107 -3.26 4.21 -23.66
CA SER A 107 -2.84 3.58 -24.93
C SER A 107 -3.93 2.68 -25.53
N GLN A 108 -4.59 1.86 -24.70
CA GLN A 108 -5.73 1.04 -25.12
C GLN A 108 -6.91 1.90 -25.58
N GLY A 109 -7.22 2.98 -24.85
CA GLY A 109 -8.25 3.94 -25.24
C GLY A 109 -7.99 4.55 -26.62
N HIS A 110 -6.74 4.91 -26.93
CA HIS A 110 -6.37 5.41 -28.26
C HIS A 110 -6.57 4.38 -29.36
N ARG A 111 -6.18 3.12 -29.12
CA ARG A 111 -6.40 2.03 -30.06
C ARG A 111 -7.89 1.81 -30.32
N LEU A 112 -8.70 1.72 -29.27
CA LEU A 112 -10.15 1.59 -29.39
C LEU A 112 -10.80 2.75 -30.15
N ASN A 113 -10.33 3.98 -29.95
CA ASN A 113 -10.78 5.13 -30.73
C ASN A 113 -10.44 4.99 -32.23
N ALA A 114 -9.22 4.55 -32.55
CA ALA A 114 -8.83 4.30 -33.94
C ALA A 114 -9.66 3.18 -34.58
N ASP A 115 -9.93 2.11 -33.83
CA ASP A 115 -10.77 0.99 -34.27
C ASP A 115 -12.23 1.44 -34.49
N GLY A 116 -12.76 2.28 -33.59
CA GLY A 116 -14.08 2.88 -33.71
C GLY A 116 -14.18 3.74 -34.97
N ASN A 117 -13.15 4.53 -35.30
CA ASN A 117 -13.11 5.31 -36.54
C ASN A 117 -13.14 4.42 -37.79
N ARG A 118 -12.44 3.27 -37.76
CA ARG A 118 -12.52 2.28 -38.85
C ARG A 118 -13.92 1.68 -38.96
N ALA A 119 -14.57 1.40 -37.83
CA ALA A 119 -15.96 0.93 -37.83
C ALA A 119 -16.94 1.97 -38.40
N ILE A 120 -16.77 3.27 -38.10
CA ILE A 120 -17.54 4.36 -38.75
C ILE A 120 -17.35 4.31 -40.28
N ALA A 121 -16.10 4.21 -40.74
CA ALA A 121 -15.78 4.19 -42.16
C ALA A 121 -16.42 3.02 -42.91
N SER A 122 -16.58 1.87 -42.23
CA SER A 122 -17.27 0.69 -42.76
C SER A 122 -18.80 0.71 -42.59
N GLY A 123 -19.38 1.76 -41.98
CA GLY A 123 -20.82 1.84 -41.68
C GLY A 123 -21.27 0.96 -40.50
N GLU A 124 -20.34 0.38 -39.74
CA GLU A 124 -20.60 -0.48 -38.58
C GLU A 124 -20.88 0.35 -37.31
N TYR A 125 -21.90 1.23 -37.35
CA TYR A 125 -22.10 2.25 -36.30
C TYR A 125 -22.33 1.69 -34.89
N LYS A 126 -23.07 0.58 -34.75
CA LYS A 126 -23.27 -0.08 -33.45
C LYS A 126 -21.94 -0.54 -32.82
N ARG A 127 -21.03 -1.07 -33.64
CA ARG A 127 -19.70 -1.50 -33.21
C ARG A 127 -18.84 -0.29 -32.85
N ALA A 128 -18.91 0.78 -33.66
CA ALA A 128 -18.20 2.02 -33.38
C ALA A 128 -18.59 2.60 -32.01
N ILE A 129 -19.90 2.67 -31.72
CA ILE A 129 -20.43 3.10 -30.41
C ILE A 129 -19.83 2.29 -29.27
N TYR A 130 -19.89 0.95 -29.35
CA TYR A 130 -19.33 0.07 -28.32
C TYR A 130 -17.83 0.33 -28.07
N LEU A 131 -17.05 0.53 -29.15
CA LEU A 131 -15.61 0.79 -29.07
C LEU A 131 -15.32 2.15 -28.41
N PHE A 132 -16.03 3.21 -28.79
CA PHE A 132 -15.83 4.54 -28.19
C PHE A 132 -16.29 4.59 -26.74
N GLU A 133 -17.40 3.95 -26.37
CA GLU A 133 -17.83 3.85 -24.96
C GLU A 133 -16.77 3.14 -24.11
N LYS A 134 -16.22 2.03 -24.63
CA LYS A 134 -15.13 1.33 -23.96
C LYS A 134 -13.87 2.20 -23.85
N ALA A 135 -13.53 2.95 -24.89
CA ALA A 135 -12.42 3.90 -24.87
C ALA A 135 -12.62 5.00 -23.82
N MET A 136 -13.83 5.58 -23.71
CA MET A 136 -14.12 6.61 -22.73
C MET A 136 -14.00 6.10 -21.29
N ARG A 137 -14.51 4.90 -20.98
CA ARG A 137 -14.37 4.31 -19.64
C ARG A 137 -12.91 4.16 -19.25
N LEU A 138 -12.08 3.60 -20.14
CA LEU A 138 -10.64 3.47 -19.90
C LEU A 138 -9.95 4.82 -19.70
N MET A 139 -10.39 5.89 -20.35
CA MET A 139 -9.81 7.23 -20.14
C MET A 139 -10.32 7.90 -18.87
N GLN A 140 -11.57 7.67 -18.47
CA GLN A 140 -12.19 8.28 -17.29
C GLN A 140 -11.60 7.75 -15.98
N ASP A 141 -11.17 6.49 -15.96
CA ASP A 141 -10.52 5.87 -14.80
C ASP A 141 -9.12 6.45 -14.51
N ASN A 142 -8.62 7.38 -15.35
CA ASN A 142 -7.26 7.91 -15.30
C ASN A 142 -7.21 9.47 -15.33
N PRO A 143 -7.76 10.17 -14.32
CA PRO A 143 -7.94 11.62 -14.34
C PRO A 143 -6.62 12.40 -14.42
N ASP A 144 -5.52 11.89 -13.84
CA ASP A 144 -4.23 12.58 -13.85
C ASP A 144 -3.56 12.60 -15.24
N HIS A 145 -3.88 11.61 -16.08
CA HIS A 145 -3.35 11.46 -17.44
C HIS A 145 -4.41 11.80 -18.49
N PHE A 146 -5.49 12.45 -18.04
CA PHE A 146 -6.57 12.91 -18.86
C PHE A 146 -6.11 14.11 -19.67
N LEU A 147 -5.86 13.90 -20.96
CA LEU A 147 -5.75 14.98 -21.92
C LEU A 147 -7.17 15.32 -22.42
N PRO A 148 -7.73 16.49 -22.07
CA PRO A 148 -9.11 16.86 -22.41
C PRO A 148 -9.41 16.73 -23.90
N GLU A 149 -8.40 16.92 -24.76
CA GLU A 149 -8.49 16.84 -26.22
C GLU A 149 -8.80 15.43 -26.70
N HIS A 150 -8.21 14.41 -26.07
CA HIS A 150 -8.44 13.01 -26.43
C HIS A 150 -9.86 12.59 -26.06
N HIS A 151 -10.30 12.95 -24.86
CA HIS A 151 -11.67 12.68 -24.43
C HIS A 151 -12.69 13.43 -25.29
N ALA A 152 -12.44 14.70 -25.64
CA ALA A 152 -13.30 15.46 -26.56
C ALA A 152 -13.37 14.81 -27.95
N THR A 153 -12.26 14.24 -28.43
CA THR A 153 -12.21 13.55 -29.72
C THR A 153 -13.02 12.26 -29.71
N VAL A 154 -12.80 11.37 -28.73
CA VAL A 154 -13.57 10.12 -28.58
C VAL A 154 -15.07 10.44 -28.47
N ARG A 155 -15.43 11.45 -27.67
CA ARG A 155 -16.82 11.87 -27.48
C ARG A 155 -17.46 12.38 -28.76
N ARG A 156 -16.75 13.21 -29.53
CA ARG A 156 -17.23 13.68 -30.85
C ARG A 156 -17.48 12.52 -31.81
N ASN A 157 -16.58 11.52 -31.85
CA ASN A 157 -16.73 10.34 -32.70
C ASN A 157 -17.89 9.44 -32.25
N LEU A 158 -18.11 9.31 -30.93
CA LEU A 158 -19.26 8.63 -30.37
C LEU A 158 -20.58 9.29 -30.81
N ASN A 159 -20.69 10.61 -30.64
CA ASN A 159 -21.87 11.39 -31.06
C ASN A 159 -22.12 11.29 -32.58
N GLU A 160 -21.06 11.30 -33.38
CA GLU A 160 -21.14 11.08 -34.83
C GLU A 160 -21.72 9.69 -35.15
N SER A 161 -21.27 8.66 -34.43
CA SER A 161 -21.73 7.27 -34.65
C SER A 161 -23.22 7.12 -34.30
N TYR A 162 -23.67 7.74 -33.22
CA TYR A 162 -25.09 7.78 -32.87
C TYR A 162 -25.93 8.47 -33.96
N ARG A 163 -25.48 9.62 -34.44
CA ARG A 163 -26.17 10.39 -35.50
C ARG A 163 -26.28 9.60 -36.79
N ARG A 164 -25.18 9.01 -37.27
CA ARG A 164 -25.16 8.26 -38.53
C ARG A 164 -25.89 6.92 -38.44
N GLY A 165 -25.90 6.30 -37.27
CA GLY A 165 -26.62 5.06 -37.02
C GLY A 165 -28.13 5.22 -36.83
N ASN A 166 -28.67 6.46 -36.86
CA ASN A 166 -30.05 6.78 -36.51
C ASN A 166 -30.47 6.19 -35.15
N TYR A 167 -29.52 6.10 -34.22
CA TYR A 167 -29.77 5.63 -32.88
C TYR A 167 -30.23 6.83 -32.03
N SER A 168 -31.38 6.70 -31.39
CA SER A 168 -31.87 7.70 -30.43
C SER A 168 -31.03 7.62 -29.16
N TYR A 169 -29.86 8.25 -29.19
CA TYR A 169 -29.06 8.47 -28.00
C TYR A 169 -28.38 9.82 -28.12
N VAL A 170 -29.01 10.82 -27.52
CA VAL A 170 -28.44 12.15 -27.32
C VAL A 170 -28.07 12.22 -25.86
N PHE A 171 -26.80 11.98 -25.56
CA PHE A 171 -26.26 12.39 -24.28
C PHE A 171 -26.15 13.91 -24.30
N ASP A 172 -27.07 14.58 -23.62
CA ASP A 172 -27.06 16.03 -23.45
C ASP A 172 -26.03 16.39 -22.34
N TYR A 173 -24.74 16.28 -22.68
CA TYR A 173 -23.63 16.47 -21.74
C TYR A 173 -23.14 17.91 -21.62
N ASP A 174 -23.87 18.90 -22.15
CA ASP A 174 -23.73 20.29 -21.66
C ASP A 174 -24.11 20.41 -20.16
N TYR A 175 -24.66 19.33 -19.58
CA TYR A 175 -24.90 19.14 -18.16
C TYR A 175 -23.76 18.40 -17.41
N MET A 176 -22.50 18.61 -17.76
CA MET A 176 -21.46 18.52 -16.73
C MET A 176 -21.48 19.87 -16.00
N PRO A 177 -21.87 19.94 -14.71
CA PRO A 177 -21.70 21.17 -13.97
C PRO A 177 -20.23 21.55 -14.11
N ARG A 178 -19.96 22.74 -14.66
CA ARG A 178 -18.64 23.34 -14.55
C ARG A 178 -18.39 23.47 -13.06
N THR A 179 -17.71 22.50 -12.46
CA THR A 179 -17.36 22.53 -11.02
C THR A 179 -16.35 23.65 -10.72
N ASN A 180 -15.91 24.39 -11.75
CA ASN A 180 -15.16 25.65 -11.66
C ASN A 180 -15.98 26.86 -12.16
N ARG A 181 -17.31 26.86 -12.09
CA ARG A 181 -18.03 28.14 -12.00
C ARG A 181 -17.84 28.63 -10.57
N GLU A 182 -17.14 29.74 -10.41
CA GLU A 182 -17.26 30.55 -9.21
C GLU A 182 -18.75 30.65 -8.83
N PRO A 183 -19.11 30.48 -7.55
CA PRO A 183 -20.49 30.53 -7.13
C PRO A 183 -21.10 31.82 -7.66
N ALA A 184 -22.20 31.70 -8.42
CA ALA A 184 -22.76 32.82 -9.18
C ALA A 184 -23.27 33.93 -8.26
N THR A 185 -23.44 33.62 -6.96
CA THR A 185 -23.81 34.58 -5.93
C THR A 185 -23.11 34.28 -4.59
N PRO A 186 -22.89 35.31 -3.74
CA PRO A 186 -22.39 35.13 -2.37
C PRO A 186 -23.22 34.17 -1.51
N GLN A 187 -24.53 34.02 -1.80
CA GLN A 187 -25.43 33.14 -1.07
C GLN A 187 -25.15 31.66 -1.32
N GLU A 188 -24.81 31.27 -2.55
CA GLU A 188 -24.45 29.89 -2.88
C GLU A 188 -23.09 29.50 -2.28
N SER A 189 -22.14 30.44 -2.23
CA SER A 189 -20.86 30.25 -1.56
C SER A 189 -21.04 29.99 -0.05
N ASN A 190 -21.89 30.79 0.61
CA ASN A 190 -22.14 30.65 2.05
C ASN A 190 -22.80 29.31 2.39
N LEU A 191 -23.72 28.82 1.56
CA LEU A 191 -24.35 27.51 1.77
C LEU A 191 -23.34 26.37 1.59
N PHE A 192 -22.48 26.45 0.56
CA PHE A 192 -21.43 25.46 0.33
C PHE A 192 -20.45 25.38 1.51
N TRP A 193 -19.95 26.53 2.00
CA TRP A 193 -19.06 26.56 3.16
C TRP A 193 -19.73 26.13 4.46
N ALA A 194 -21.03 26.42 4.64
CA ALA A 194 -21.79 25.93 5.79
C ALA A 194 -21.92 24.40 5.80
N ILE A 195 -22.15 23.77 4.64
CA ILE A 195 -22.21 22.31 4.51
C ILE A 195 -20.84 21.69 4.80
N ILE A 196 -19.76 22.23 4.23
CA ILE A 196 -18.39 21.77 4.50
C ILE A 196 -18.06 21.89 5.99
N GLY A 197 -18.43 23.01 6.63
CA GLY A 197 -18.23 23.24 8.05
C GLY A 197 -19.00 22.25 8.95
N ALA A 198 -20.26 21.95 8.60
CA ALA A 198 -21.07 20.98 9.33
C ALA A 198 -20.50 19.55 9.24
N ILE A 199 -20.02 19.16 8.06
CA ILE A 199 -19.37 17.86 7.83
C ILE A 199 -18.07 17.78 8.65
N ALA A 200 -17.23 18.81 8.61
CA ALA A 200 -15.99 18.84 9.39
C ALA A 200 -16.25 18.73 10.91
N ALA A 201 -17.25 19.47 11.42
CA ALA A 201 -17.65 19.42 12.82
C ALA A 201 -18.12 18.01 13.25
N PHE A 202 -18.88 17.33 12.39
CA PHE A 202 -19.33 15.96 12.62
C PHE A 202 -18.17 14.96 12.69
N PHE A 203 -17.17 15.09 11.82
CA PHE A 203 -15.99 14.22 11.88
C PHE A 203 -15.12 14.51 13.11
N THR A 204 -14.94 15.78 13.50
CA THR A 204 -14.18 16.08 14.73
C THR A 204 -14.84 15.54 15.99
N SER A 205 -16.18 15.50 16.07
CA SER A 205 -16.87 14.93 17.24
C SER A 205 -16.76 13.40 17.29
N LEU A 206 -16.74 12.73 16.14
CA LEU A 206 -16.49 11.29 16.06
C LEU A 206 -15.08 10.91 16.53
N PHE A 207 -14.06 11.68 16.12
CA PHE A 207 -12.68 11.43 16.54
C PHE A 207 -12.45 11.66 18.04
N VAL A 208 -13.04 12.72 18.61
CA VAL A 208 -12.97 12.97 20.06
C VAL A 208 -13.67 11.85 20.86
N SER A 209 -14.72 11.25 20.31
CA SER A 209 -15.40 10.11 20.93
C SER A 209 -14.52 8.85 20.96
N GLU A 210 -13.81 8.53 19.88
CA GLU A 210 -12.91 7.36 19.83
C GLU A 210 -11.69 7.51 20.74
N GLU A 211 -11.11 8.71 20.83
CA GLU A 211 -9.94 8.97 21.69
C GLU A 211 -10.28 8.87 23.18
N ASN A 212 -11.50 9.30 23.56
CA ASN A 212 -12.03 9.13 24.91
C ASN A 212 -12.29 7.65 25.25
N VAL A 213 -12.76 6.84 24.30
CA VAL A 213 -12.96 5.39 24.49
C VAL A 213 -11.61 4.67 24.65
N ARG A 214 -10.62 4.96 23.81
CA ARG A 214 -9.27 4.36 23.92
C ARG A 214 -8.56 4.74 25.22
N SER A 215 -8.72 5.99 25.66
CA SER A 215 -8.15 6.43 26.94
C SER A 215 -8.78 5.69 28.13
N ALA A 216 -10.08 5.40 28.08
CA ALA A 216 -10.75 4.63 29.13
C ALA A 216 -10.35 3.13 29.15
N GLU A 217 -10.06 2.53 27.99
CA GLU A 217 -9.57 1.14 27.92
C GLU A 217 -8.13 1.00 28.43
N ASN A 218 -7.25 1.96 28.13
CA ASN A 218 -5.88 1.95 28.62
C ASN A 218 -5.81 2.04 30.15
N VAL A 219 -6.64 2.88 30.77
CA VAL A 219 -6.70 2.99 32.25
C VAL A 219 -7.13 1.68 32.90
N LYS A 220 -8.10 0.95 32.32
CA LYS A 220 -8.51 -0.37 32.82
C LYS A 220 -7.40 -1.42 32.68
N SER A 221 -6.61 -1.36 31.61
CA SER A 221 -5.49 -2.29 31.41
C SER A 221 -4.34 -2.08 32.41
N GLU A 222 -4.05 -0.83 32.77
CA GLU A 222 -3.03 -0.51 33.79
C GLU A 222 -3.47 -0.89 35.20
N GLU A 223 -4.76 -0.74 35.54
CA GLU A 223 -5.28 -1.19 36.84
C GLU A 223 -5.21 -2.71 36.99
N ASN A 224 -5.56 -3.48 35.95
CA ASN A 224 -5.42 -4.93 35.96
C ASN A 224 -3.96 -5.37 36.10
N GLY A 225 -3.02 -4.75 35.36
CA GLY A 225 -1.60 -5.08 35.48
C GLY A 225 -1.01 -4.79 36.87
N ARG A 226 -1.40 -3.67 37.51
CA ARG A 226 -0.98 -3.36 38.88
C ARG A 226 -1.55 -4.33 39.92
N SER A 227 -2.75 -4.86 39.69
CA SER A 227 -3.37 -5.86 40.58
C SER A 227 -2.63 -7.20 40.54
N GLU A 228 -2.21 -7.66 39.35
CA GLU A 228 -1.46 -8.91 39.17
C GLU A 228 -0.05 -8.80 39.75
N GLN A 229 0.59 -7.64 39.59
CA GLN A 229 1.90 -7.39 40.17
C GLN A 229 1.86 -7.42 41.71
N ARG A 230 0.85 -6.82 42.34
CA ARG A 230 0.66 -6.89 43.81
C ARG A 230 0.36 -8.30 44.31
N GLN A 231 -0.35 -9.12 43.54
CA GLN A 231 -0.55 -10.54 43.89
C GLN A 231 0.76 -11.32 43.82
N SER A 232 1.60 -11.08 42.81
CA SER A 232 2.89 -11.74 42.68
C SER A 232 3.88 -11.38 43.82
N GLU A 233 3.88 -10.13 44.28
CA GLU A 233 4.71 -9.67 45.39
C GLU A 233 4.26 -10.25 46.75
N ASN A 234 2.95 -10.41 46.97
CA ASN A 234 2.42 -11.07 48.16
C ASN A 234 2.73 -12.57 48.20
N VAL A 235 2.74 -13.26 47.06
CA VAL A 235 3.15 -14.67 47.00
C VAL A 235 4.65 -14.82 47.27
N GLN A 236 5.49 -13.93 46.74
CA GLN A 236 6.94 -13.97 47.00
C GLN A 236 7.30 -13.61 48.45
N SER A 237 6.55 -12.72 49.12
CA SER A 237 6.78 -12.41 50.53
C SER A 237 6.37 -13.55 51.46
N ALA A 238 5.30 -14.29 51.12
CA ALA A 238 4.90 -15.51 51.85
C ALA A 238 5.97 -16.61 51.75
N VAL A 239 6.51 -16.86 50.55
CA VAL A 239 7.57 -17.86 50.35
C VAL A 239 8.87 -17.52 51.10
N ARG A 240 9.19 -16.22 51.27
CA ARG A 240 10.34 -15.80 52.10
C ARG A 240 10.10 -15.95 53.60
N GLY A 241 8.86 -15.91 54.07
CA GLY A 241 8.52 -16.12 55.47
C GLY A 241 8.78 -17.55 55.93
N ASP A 242 8.45 -18.54 55.09
CA ASP A 242 8.61 -19.96 55.43
C ASP A 242 10.09 -20.38 55.56
N HIS A 243 11.00 -19.79 54.78
CA HIS A 243 12.43 -20.08 54.90
C HIS A 243 13.09 -19.54 56.19
N ILE A 244 12.49 -18.55 56.87
CA ILE A 244 13.02 -18.01 58.13
C ILE A 244 12.65 -18.90 59.32
N LEU A 245 11.53 -19.64 59.25
CA LEU A 245 11.15 -20.58 60.30
C LEU A 245 11.98 -21.87 60.26
N GLU A 246 12.34 -22.35 59.07
CA GLU A 246 13.16 -23.57 58.90
C GLU A 246 14.60 -23.38 59.41
N SER A 247 15.11 -22.15 59.39
CA SER A 247 16.45 -21.82 59.90
C SER A 247 16.50 -21.62 61.43
N LEU A 248 15.37 -21.36 62.09
CA LEU A 248 15.27 -21.23 63.56
C LEU A 248 15.08 -22.58 64.28
N GLU A 249 14.60 -23.62 63.59
CA GLU A 249 14.50 -24.97 64.19
C GLU A 249 15.84 -25.72 64.17
N LEU A 250 16.76 -25.39 63.26
CA LEU A 250 18.09 -26.01 63.17
C LEU A 250 19.06 -25.55 64.29
N GLU A 251 18.84 -24.38 64.90
CA GLU A 251 19.70 -23.88 65.99
C GLU A 251 19.35 -24.47 67.37
N LYS A 252 18.20 -25.14 67.53
CA LYS A 252 17.80 -25.75 68.81
C LYS A 252 18.23 -27.21 68.98
N SER A 253 18.88 -27.81 67.99
CA SER A 253 19.34 -29.22 68.04
C SER A 253 20.82 -29.39 68.44
N THR A 254 21.53 -28.32 68.79
CA THR A 254 22.99 -28.34 69.07
C THR A 254 23.38 -27.84 70.45
N VAL A 255 22.57 -28.11 71.48
CA VAL A 255 22.96 -27.98 72.89
C VAL A 255 22.59 -29.23 73.67
#